data_AF-A0A3N5V5D5-F1
#
_entry.id   AF-A0A3N5V5D5-F1
#
_cell.length_a   1.000
_cell.length_b   1.000
_cell.length_c   1.000
_cell.angle_alpha   90.00
_cell.angle_beta   90.00
_cell.angle_gamma   90.00
#
_symmetry.space_group_name_H-M   'P 1'
#
loop_
_entity.id
_entity.type
_entity.pdbx_description
1 polymer ?
#
loop_
_entity_poly.entity_id
_entity_poly.type
_entity_poly.pdbx_seq_one_letter_code
_entity_poly.pdbx_strand_id
1 'polypeptide(L)' 'MTNVVRFTGITKLDMPADHVLESALGKLEGVVILGYDKDGQEYFASSYADGGDMLWLLERAKKALLEVADE' A
#
# COMPACT_ATOMS: atom_id res chain seq x y z
N MET A 1 12.12 -24.93 -12.56
CA MET A 1 11.80 -23.96 -11.50
C MET A 1 11.30 -22.70 -12.18
N THR A 2 9.99 -22.47 -12.15
CA THR A 2 9.37 -21.34 -12.86
C THR A 2 9.52 -20.10 -11.98
N ASN A 3 10.31 -19.12 -12.43
CA ASN A 3 10.40 -17.81 -11.79
C ASN A 3 9.09 -17.07 -12.04
N VAL A 4 8.16 -17.15 -11.08
CA VAL A 4 6.95 -16.32 -11.09
C VAL A 4 7.37 -14.92 -10.64
N VAL A 5 7.58 -14.03 -11.60
CA VAL A 5 7.79 -12.60 -11.34
C VAL A 5 6.41 -12.00 -11.07
N ARG A 6 6.16 -11.56 -9.84
CA ARG A 6 4.89 -10.89 -9.48
C ARG A 6 4.86 -9.51 -10.15
N PHE A 7 3.83 -9.26 -10.96
CA PHE A 7 3.63 -7.98 -11.64
C PHE A 7 3.31 -6.89 -10.60
N THR A 8 4.06 -5.79 -10.63
CA THR A 8 3.93 -4.67 -9.67
C THR A 8 3.24 -3.43 -10.27
N GLY A 9 2.62 -3.55 -11.45
CA GLY A 9 1.89 -2.45 -12.07
C GLY A 9 0.46 -2.32 -11.53
N ILE A 10 -0.21 -1.22 -11.88
CA ILE A 10 -1.62 -0.98 -11.55
C ILE A 10 -2.47 -2.06 -12.22
N THR A 11 -3.05 -2.97 -11.43
CA THR A 11 -3.90 -4.06 -11.92
C THR A 11 -5.34 -3.60 -11.99
N LYS A 12 -6.10 -4.04 -13.00
CA LYS A 12 -7.55 -3.78 -13.11
C LYS A 12 -8.40 -4.70 -12.22
N LEU A 13 -7.76 -5.58 -11.47
CA LEU A 13 -8.36 -6.61 -10.64
C LEU A 13 -7.77 -6.51 -9.24
N ASP A 14 -8.62 -6.69 -8.24
CA ASP A 14 -8.21 -6.73 -6.85
C ASP A 14 -7.26 -7.90 -6.59
N MET A 15 -6.21 -7.64 -5.83
CA MET A 15 -5.28 -8.65 -5.34
C MET A 15 -5.52 -8.91 -3.86
N PRO A 16 -5.26 -10.14 -3.37
CA PRO A 16 -5.27 -10.39 -1.93
C PRO A 16 -4.30 -9.45 -1.19
N ALA A 17 -4.76 -8.85 -0.09
CA ALA A 17 -3.96 -7.91 0.69
C ALA A 17 -2.59 -8.50 1.11
N ASP A 18 -2.56 -9.78 1.50
CA ASP A 18 -1.34 -10.48 1.89
C ASP A 18 -0.29 -10.47 0.76
N HIS A 19 -0.70 -10.61 -0.50
CA HIS A 19 0.23 -10.56 -1.63
C HIS A 19 0.84 -9.18 -1.80
N VAL A 20 0.07 -8.11 -1.54
CA VAL A 20 0.56 -6.72 -1.58
C VAL A 20 1.56 -6.49 -0.46
N LEU A 21 1.22 -6.91 0.77
CA LEU A 21 2.10 -6.78 1.93
C LEU A 21 3.40 -7.58 1.77
N GLU A 22 3.32 -8.84 1.33
CA GLU A 22 4.49 -9.68 1.03
C GLU A 22 5.41 -9.02 0.00
N SER A 23 4.84 -8.34 -1.01
CA SER A 23 5.62 -7.70 -2.06
C SER A 23 6.43 -6.49 -1.58
N ALA A 24 6.07 -5.92 -0.43
CA ALA A 24 6.73 -4.76 0.18
C ALA A 24 7.83 -5.15 1.19
N LEU A 25 7.87 -6.41 1.64
CA LEU A 25 8.83 -6.87 2.65
C LEU A 25 10.28 -6.63 2.21
N GLY A 26 11.07 -6.03 3.11
CA GLY A 26 12.50 -5.76 2.89
C GLY A 26 12.81 -4.62 1.91
N LYS A 27 11.78 -3.93 1.36
CA LYS A 27 11.97 -2.85 0.38
C LYS A 27 11.75 -1.44 0.93
N LEU A 28 11.01 -1.31 2.03
CA LEU A 28 10.57 -0.03 2.58
C LEU A 28 11.31 0.26 3.89
N GLU A 29 11.74 1.51 4.08
CA GLU A 29 12.29 2.00 5.35
C GLU A 29 11.20 2.28 6.37
N GLY A 30 10.00 2.62 5.90
CA GLY A 30 8.81 2.78 6.71
C GLY A 30 7.53 2.71 5.88
N VAL A 31 6.40 2.51 6.55
CA VAL A 31 5.13 2.14 5.93
C VAL A 31 3.97 2.65 6.77
N VAL A 32 2.94 3.15 6.08
CA VAL A 32 1.58 3.35 6.62
C VAL A 32 0.66 2.37 5.89
N ILE A 33 -0.09 1.58 6.64
CA ILE A 33 -1.05 0.58 6.14
C ILE A 33 -2.45 1.10 6.41
N LEU A 34 -3.25 1.16 5.34
CA LEU A 34 -4.68 1.40 5.36
C LEU A 34 -5.37 0.22 4.70
N GLY A 35 -6.50 -0.22 5.26
CA GLY A 35 -7.31 -1.25 4.64
C GLY A 35 -8.57 -1.54 5.43
N TYR A 36 -9.20 -2.65 5.07
CA TYR A 36 -10.29 -3.25 5.82
C TYR A 36 -9.88 -4.62 6.31
N ASP A 37 -10.22 -4.94 7.56
CA ASP A 37 -10.02 -6.29 8.09
C ASP A 37 -11.05 -7.29 7.50
N LYS A 38 -10.99 -8.54 7.96
CA LYS A 38 -11.88 -9.59 7.47
C LYS A 38 -13.35 -9.41 7.89
N ASP A 39 -13.60 -8.55 8.87
CA ASP A 39 -14.93 -8.18 9.37
C ASP A 39 -15.42 -6.85 8.76
N GLY A 40 -14.65 -6.28 7.82
CA GLY A 40 -14.97 -5.04 7.12
C GLY A 40 -14.73 -3.77 7.93
N GLN A 41 -14.06 -3.86 9.09
CA GLN A 41 -13.69 -2.70 9.88
C GLN A 41 -12.43 -2.04 9.32
N GLU A 42 -12.31 -0.73 9.49
CA GLU A 42 -11.12 0.01 9.09
C GLU A 42 -9.91 -0.46 9.89
N TYR A 43 -8.82 -0.73 9.18
CA TYR A 43 -7.53 -1.08 9.74
C TYR A 43 -6.53 0.03 9.44
N PHE A 44 -5.85 0.50 10.49
CA PHE A 44 -4.80 1.52 10.42
C PHE A 44 -3.58 1.06 11.22
N ALA A 45 -2.42 1.02 10.59
CA ALA A 45 -1.15 0.74 11.25
C ALA A 45 0.01 1.50 10.59
N SER A 46 1.07 1.78 11.33
CA SER A 46 2.24 2.50 10.83
C SER A 46 3.51 2.06 11.54
N SER A 47 4.63 2.09 10.83
CA SER A 47 5.97 1.95 11.42
C SER A 47 6.52 3.26 11.99
N TYR A 48 5.93 4.40 11.62
CA TYR A 48 6.31 5.71 12.14
C TYR A 48 5.65 5.96 13.49
N ALA A 49 6.38 6.57 14.42
CA ALA A 49 5.83 7.04 15.68
C ALA A 49 5.23 8.45 15.57
N ASP A 50 5.73 9.25 14.63
CA ASP A 50 5.29 10.63 14.42
C ASP A 50 4.08 10.72 13.49
N GLY A 51 3.01 11.37 13.97
CA GLY A 51 1.78 11.56 13.20
C GLY A 51 1.93 12.47 11.98
N GLY A 52 2.90 13.38 11.99
CA GLY A 52 3.20 14.27 10.87
C GLY A 52 3.78 13.51 9.69
N ASP A 53 4.76 12.65 9.93
CA ASP A 53 5.35 11.78 8.90
C ASP A 53 4.29 10.86 8.27
N MET A 54 3.42 10.28 9.11
CA MET A 54 2.30 9.45 8.65
C MET A 54 1.34 10.23 7.75
N LEU A 55 0.85 11.38 8.23
CA LEU A 55 -0.11 12.20 7.50
C LEU A 55 0.47 12.70 6.17
N TRP A 56 1.73 13.12 6.18
CA TRP A 56 2.40 13.59 4.97
C TRP A 56 2.53 12.51 3.91
N LEU A 57 2.89 11.28 4.29
CA LEU A 57 2.97 10.15 3.38
C LEU A 57 1.59 9.83 2.76
N LEU A 58 0.51 9.90 3.55
CA LEU A 58 -0.85 9.69 3.07
C LEU A 58 -1.26 10.73 2.03
N GLU A 59 -1.03 12.01 2.29
CA GLU A 59 -1.38 13.08 1.35
C GLU A 59 -0.60 12.96 0.04
N ARG A 60 0.69 12.58 0.11
CA ARG A 60 1.52 12.32 -1.07
C ARG A 60 1.00 11.13 -1.89
N ALA A 61 0.62 10.04 -1.24
CA ALA A 61 0.09 8.85 -1.92
C ALA A 61 -1.27 9.13 -2.57
N LYS A 62 -2.17 9.84 -1.88
CA LYS A 62 -3.45 10.29 -2.43
C LYS A 62 -3.25 11.17 -3.66
N LYS A 63 -2.34 12.15 -3.59
CA LYS A 63 -2.02 13.00 -4.73
C LYS A 63 -1.57 12.17 -5.94
N ALA A 64 -0.65 11.22 -5.75
CA ALA A 64 -0.17 10.35 -6.83
C ALA A 64 -1.31 9.53 -7.46
N LEU A 65 -2.26 9.04 -6.66
CA LEU A 65 -3.43 8.32 -7.17
C LEU A 65 -4.35 9.22 -8.00
N LEU A 66 -4.57 10.47 -7.57
CA LEU A 66 -5.37 11.43 -8.33
C LEU A 66 -4.70 11.79 -9.66
N GLU A 67 -3.38 11.93 -9.68
CA GLU A 67 -2.62 12.21 -10.91
C GLU A 67 -2.72 11.08 -11.95
N VAL A 68 -2.86 9.81 -11.52
CA VAL A 68 -3.10 8.67 -12.43
C VAL A 68 -4.45 8.75 -13.14
N ALA A 69 -5.45 9.41 -12.54
CA ALA A 69 -6.77 9.57 -13.16
C ALA A 69 -6.81 10.71 -14.21
N ASP A 70 -5.84 11.62 -14.16
CA ASP A 70 -5.73 12.76 -15.07
C ASP A 70 -4.86 12.47 -16.32
N GLU A 71 -4.14 11.33 -16.35
CA GLU A 71 -3.39 10.80 -17.51
C GLU A 71 -4.21 9.81 -18.35
#